data_AF-A0A8X6VI53-F1
#
_entry.id   AF-A0A8X6VI53-F1
#
_cell.length_a   1.000
_cell.length_b   1.000
_cell.length_c   1.000
_cell.angle_alpha   90.00
_cell.angle_beta   90.00
_cell.angle_gamma   90.00
#
_symmetry.space_group_name_H-M   'P 1'
#
loop_
_entity.id
_entity.type
_entity.pdbx_description
1 polymer ?
#
loop_
_entity_poly.entity_id
_entity_poly.type
_entity_poly.pdbx_seq_one_letter_code
_entity_poly.pdbx_strand_id
1 'polypeptide(L)'
;MAISEIRRTDRRGATPDHVLYMAMKMLRIGVVKGIYNMFRCVKQTVSITRKMLEDRNFMDECIDKNFVFLKSIPNSIQYWMTRKKDLFAMLRQLGKPTGFFTISANEIKWPKLLKILHGLSESFKDIHVEDPLVNLNRSQRSHLVNEDPVTCCVYFNKLVDTIMAMLQAKMTYNPFGPYRVLDYFLRIKFQHRGSPHAHVLLWLENDPHEKISENMPKTIQLLTDLCSMSRNDLPGELYANQVHKHTFTCTKRGETSCRFGIPYWPMMETRVLLP
;
A
#
# COMPACT_ATOMS: atom_id res chain seq x y z
N MET A 1 -10.84 15.45 -12.98
CA MET A 1 -12.31 15.59 -12.93
C MET A 1 -12.90 14.68 -11.84
N ALA A 2 -12.77 13.36 -11.90
CA ALA A 2 -13.32 12.45 -10.87
C ALA A 2 -12.76 12.66 -9.44
N ILE A 3 -11.44 12.86 -9.29
CA ILE A 3 -10.79 12.99 -7.97
C ILE A 3 -11.27 14.23 -7.19
N SER A 4 -11.58 15.32 -7.89
CA SER A 4 -12.11 16.53 -7.25
C SER A 4 -13.56 16.35 -6.81
N GLU A 5 -14.35 15.55 -7.51
CA GLU A 5 -15.77 15.29 -7.17
C GLU A 5 -15.90 14.47 -5.89
N ILE A 6 -15.11 13.39 -5.75
CA ILE A 6 -15.14 12.51 -4.56
C ILE A 6 -14.67 13.20 -3.27
N ARG A 7 -14.00 14.35 -3.38
CA ARG A 7 -13.44 15.13 -2.25
C ARG A 7 -14.35 16.28 -1.80
N ARG A 8 -15.47 16.51 -2.49
CA ARG A 8 -16.39 17.60 -2.14
C ARG A 8 -17.29 17.19 -0.96
N THR A 9 -17.81 18.21 -0.27
CA THR A 9 -18.87 18.04 0.73
C THR A 9 -20.14 17.48 0.10
N ASP A 10 -20.43 17.85 -1.16
CA ASP A 10 -21.51 17.23 -1.95
C ASP A 10 -21.23 15.75 -2.20
N ARG A 11 -22.07 14.89 -1.62
CA ARG A 11 -21.90 13.44 -1.64
C ARG A 11 -22.34 12.77 -2.95
N ARG A 12 -23.02 13.48 -3.86
CA ARG A 12 -23.47 12.89 -5.15
C ARG A 12 -22.31 12.29 -5.94
N GLY A 13 -21.15 12.98 -5.90
CA GLY A 13 -19.92 12.53 -6.55
C GLY A 13 -19.16 11.42 -5.81
N ALA A 14 -19.57 11.06 -4.59
CA ALA A 14 -18.96 10.02 -3.78
C ALA A 14 -19.90 8.83 -3.51
N THR A 15 -21.05 8.79 -4.20
CA THR A 15 -21.92 7.61 -4.19
C THR A 15 -21.24 6.42 -4.87
N PRO A 16 -21.48 5.17 -4.40
CA PRO A 16 -20.92 3.98 -5.04
C PRO A 16 -21.20 3.91 -6.54
N ASP A 17 -22.43 4.21 -6.97
CA ASP A 17 -22.83 4.17 -8.38
C ASP A 17 -22.03 5.17 -9.24
N HIS A 18 -21.91 6.41 -8.79
CA HIS A 18 -21.13 7.43 -9.50
C HIS A 18 -19.66 7.06 -9.56
N VAL A 19 -19.08 6.60 -8.44
CA VAL A 19 -17.66 6.22 -8.38
C VAL A 19 -17.38 5.04 -9.30
N LEU A 20 -18.22 4.01 -9.30
CA LEU A 20 -18.09 2.85 -10.18
C LEU A 20 -18.26 3.25 -11.65
N TYR A 21 -19.24 4.08 -11.98
CA TYR A 21 -19.42 4.61 -13.32
C TYR A 21 -18.20 5.40 -13.80
N MET A 22 -17.69 6.31 -12.97
CA MET A 22 -16.52 7.12 -13.30
C MET A 22 -15.26 6.26 -13.43
N ALA A 23 -15.08 5.26 -12.56
CA ALA A 23 -13.99 4.29 -12.66
C ALA A 23 -14.07 3.53 -13.99
N MET A 24 -15.23 2.99 -14.36
CA MET A 24 -15.43 2.27 -15.63
C MET A 24 -15.19 3.17 -16.84
N LYS A 25 -15.66 4.41 -16.81
CA LYS A 25 -15.40 5.41 -17.86
C LYS A 25 -13.91 5.67 -18.02
N MET A 26 -13.18 5.88 -16.91
CA MET A 26 -11.74 6.09 -16.93
C MET A 26 -10.97 4.87 -17.44
N LEU A 27 -11.35 3.66 -16.99
CA LEU A 27 -10.76 2.41 -17.47
C LEU A 27 -10.97 2.24 -18.97
N ARG A 28 -12.18 2.49 -19.47
CA ARG A 28 -12.49 2.39 -20.91
C ARG A 28 -11.66 3.37 -21.73
N ILE A 29 -11.55 4.62 -21.30
CA ILE A 29 -10.68 5.60 -21.97
C ILE A 29 -9.22 5.15 -21.95
N GLY A 30 -8.74 4.62 -20.82
CA GLY A 30 -7.39 4.08 -20.68
C GLY A 30 -7.11 2.92 -21.63
N VAL A 31 -8.05 1.97 -21.74
CA VAL A 31 -7.97 0.83 -22.65
C VAL A 31 -7.96 1.30 -24.10
N VAL A 32 -8.88 2.17 -24.51
CA VAL A 32 -8.93 2.70 -25.89
C VAL A 32 -7.62 3.39 -26.26
N LYS A 33 -7.05 4.20 -25.36
CA LYS A 33 -5.73 4.84 -25.58
C LYS A 33 -4.57 3.85 -25.61
N GLY A 34 -4.70 2.72 -24.92
CA GLY A 34 -3.69 1.67 -24.84
C GLY A 34 -3.72 0.68 -26.00
N ILE A 35 -4.80 0.67 -26.80
CA ILE A 35 -4.90 -0.14 -28.01
C ILE A 35 -4.18 0.60 -29.14
N TYR A 36 -3.10 0.00 -29.62
CA TYR A 36 -2.42 0.42 -30.82
C TYR A 36 -1.95 -0.83 -31.57
N ASN A 37 -1.93 -0.75 -32.89
CA ASN A 37 -1.36 -1.78 -33.72
C ASN A 37 0.14 -1.55 -33.79
N MET A 38 0.92 -2.54 -33.36
CA MET A 38 2.37 -2.56 -33.55
C MET A 38 2.70 -3.64 -34.56
N PHE A 39 3.42 -3.27 -35.61
CA PHE A 39 4.03 -4.23 -36.52
C PHE A 39 5.27 -4.81 -35.86
N ARG A 40 5.35 -6.14 -35.81
CA ARG A 40 6.56 -6.81 -35.35
C ARG A 40 7.61 -6.74 -36.46
N CYS A 41 8.72 -6.04 -36.24
CA CYS A 41 9.88 -6.14 -37.14
C CYS A 41 10.53 -7.52 -36.96
N VAL A 42 10.22 -8.44 -37.86
CA VAL A 42 10.86 -9.76 -37.99
C VAL A 42 11.97 -9.67 -39.05
N LYS A 43 12.98 -10.55 -39.04
CA LYS A 43 14.05 -10.49 -40.07
C LYS A 43 13.53 -10.53 -41.52
N GLN A 44 12.34 -11.08 -41.75
CA GLN A 44 11.65 -11.11 -43.06
C GLN A 44 11.04 -9.77 -43.49
N THR A 45 10.92 -8.77 -42.59
CA THR A 45 10.35 -7.44 -42.92
C THR A 45 11.37 -6.49 -43.55
N VAL A 46 12.59 -6.94 -43.83
CA VAL A 46 13.64 -6.13 -44.49
C VAL A 46 13.33 -5.91 -45.99
N SER A 47 12.59 -6.82 -46.63
CA SER A 47 12.14 -6.68 -48.03
C SER A 47 10.65 -7.04 -48.18
N ILE A 48 9.77 -6.14 -47.77
CA ILE A 48 8.32 -6.32 -47.93
C ILE A 48 7.91 -5.93 -49.36
N THR A 49 7.21 -6.82 -50.06
CA THR A 49 6.61 -6.53 -51.38
C THR A 49 5.12 -6.20 -51.25
N ARG A 50 4.56 -5.46 -52.22
CA ARG A 50 3.12 -5.12 -52.24
C ARG A 50 2.22 -6.36 -52.16
N LYS A 51 2.58 -7.45 -52.85
CA LYS A 51 1.82 -8.71 -52.84
C LYS A 51 1.72 -9.34 -51.44
N MET A 52 2.73 -9.16 -50.60
CA MET A 52 2.73 -9.66 -49.22
C MET A 52 1.81 -8.84 -48.32
N LEU A 53 1.72 -7.52 -48.51
CA LEU A 53 0.78 -6.67 -47.77
C LEU A 53 -0.69 -6.93 -48.13
N GLU A 54 -0.94 -7.40 -49.35
CA GLU A 54 -2.28 -7.79 -49.82
C GLU A 54 -2.69 -9.19 -49.30
N ASP A 55 -1.76 -9.99 -48.79
CA ASP A 55 -2.02 -11.30 -48.16
C ASP A 55 -2.45 -11.14 -46.69
N ARG A 56 -3.70 -11.54 -46.39
CA ARG A 56 -4.25 -11.48 -45.03
C ARG A 56 -3.49 -12.35 -44.03
N ASN A 57 -3.01 -13.53 -44.44
CA ASN A 57 -2.32 -14.43 -43.53
C ASN A 57 -0.96 -13.85 -43.11
N PHE A 58 -0.22 -13.29 -44.06
CA PHE A 58 1.02 -12.58 -43.79
C PHE A 58 0.81 -11.38 -42.85
N MET A 59 -0.26 -10.60 -43.08
CA MET A 59 -0.60 -9.47 -42.23
C MET A 59 -0.96 -9.90 -40.79
N ASP A 60 -1.74 -10.97 -40.63
CA ASP A 60 -2.10 -11.49 -39.31
C ASP A 60 -0.88 -12.04 -38.53
N GLU A 61 0.11 -12.63 -39.20
CA GLU A 61 1.36 -13.06 -38.57
C GLU A 61 2.26 -11.87 -38.15
N CYS A 62 2.19 -10.76 -38.89
CA CYS A 62 2.93 -9.54 -38.57
C CYS A 62 2.30 -8.73 -37.43
N ILE A 63 1.02 -8.95 -37.15
CA ILE A 63 0.25 -8.28 -36.08
C ILE A 63 0.38 -9.08 -34.78
N ASP A 64 1.16 -8.56 -33.83
CA ASP A 64 1.18 -9.12 -32.47
C ASP A 64 -0.06 -8.64 -31.71
N LYS A 65 -0.99 -9.56 -31.42
CA LYS A 65 -2.17 -9.32 -30.55
C LYS A 65 -1.75 -9.34 -29.09
N ASN A 66 -0.85 -8.44 -28.72
CA ASN A 66 -0.36 -8.38 -27.37
C ASN A 66 -1.35 -7.60 -26.50
N PHE A 67 -1.87 -8.23 -25.44
CA PHE A 67 -2.77 -7.62 -24.46
C PHE A 67 -2.07 -6.57 -23.58
N VAL A 68 -1.02 -5.90 -24.07
CA VAL A 68 -0.26 -4.85 -23.38
C VAL A 68 -1.19 -3.75 -22.88
N PHE A 69 -2.27 -3.45 -23.61
CA PHE A 69 -3.25 -2.44 -23.19
C PHE A 69 -3.85 -2.75 -21.82
N LEU A 70 -3.93 -4.03 -21.39
CA LEU A 70 -4.40 -4.40 -20.05
C LEU A 70 -3.53 -3.84 -18.93
N LYS A 71 -2.30 -3.38 -19.22
CA LYS A 71 -1.47 -2.65 -18.23
C LYS A 71 -2.14 -1.38 -17.72
N SER A 72 -3.07 -0.79 -18.48
CA SER A 72 -3.83 0.39 -18.06
C SER A 72 -4.96 0.07 -17.08
N ILE A 73 -5.29 -1.21 -16.90
CA ILE A 73 -6.29 -1.66 -15.94
C ILE A 73 -5.58 -1.98 -14.62
N PRO A 74 -5.79 -1.19 -13.55
CA PRO A 74 -5.21 -1.46 -12.26
C PRO A 74 -5.56 -2.87 -11.78
N ASN A 75 -4.60 -3.53 -11.14
CA ASN A 75 -4.71 -4.90 -10.64
C ASN A 75 -4.83 -6.01 -11.69
N SER A 76 -4.78 -5.71 -12.99
CA SER A 76 -4.66 -6.74 -14.02
C SER A 76 -3.32 -7.49 -13.94
N ILE A 77 -3.24 -8.64 -14.61
CA ILE A 77 -1.99 -9.42 -14.70
C ILE A 77 -0.88 -8.56 -15.30
N GLN A 78 -1.14 -7.87 -16.41
CA GLN A 78 -0.19 -7.03 -17.12
C GLN A 78 0.23 -5.80 -16.30
N TYR A 79 -0.68 -5.23 -15.53
CA TYR A 79 -0.38 -4.16 -14.57
C TYR A 79 0.64 -4.66 -13.53
N TRP A 80 0.37 -5.82 -12.89
CA TRP A 80 1.29 -6.39 -11.91
C TRP A 80 2.62 -6.85 -12.51
N MET A 81 2.62 -7.36 -13.74
CA MET A 81 3.86 -7.68 -14.46
C MET A 81 4.72 -6.43 -14.65
N THR A 82 4.11 -5.30 -15.01
CA THR A 82 4.81 -4.01 -15.14
C THR A 82 5.37 -3.56 -13.78
N ARG A 83 4.53 -3.52 -12.73
CA ARG A 83 4.95 -3.13 -11.38
C ARG A 83 6.06 -4.03 -10.82
N LYS A 84 6.04 -5.33 -11.14
CA LYS A 84 7.11 -6.28 -10.79
C LYS A 84 8.42 -5.96 -11.52
N LYS A 85 8.36 -5.57 -12.79
CA LYS A 85 9.54 -5.12 -13.54
C LYS A 85 10.12 -3.84 -12.95
N ASP A 86 9.28 -2.87 -12.56
CA ASP A 86 9.73 -1.65 -11.87
C ASP A 86 10.47 -2.00 -10.58
N LEU A 87 9.89 -2.86 -9.73
CA LEU A 87 10.53 -3.29 -8.49
C LEU A 87 11.87 -3.99 -8.74
N PHE A 88 11.97 -4.84 -9.76
CA PHE A 88 13.24 -5.46 -10.11
C PHE A 88 14.26 -4.46 -10.66
N ALA A 89 13.82 -3.43 -11.39
CA ALA A 89 14.71 -2.35 -11.82
C ALA A 89 15.26 -1.59 -10.59
N MET A 90 14.40 -1.24 -9.63
CA MET A 90 14.80 -0.63 -8.36
C MET A 90 15.80 -1.53 -7.61
N LEU A 91 15.52 -2.82 -7.47
CA LEU A 91 16.43 -3.77 -6.81
C LEU A 91 17.81 -3.87 -7.48
N ARG A 92 17.88 -3.76 -8.81
CA ARG A 92 19.15 -3.79 -9.55
C ARG A 92 19.93 -2.48 -9.44
N GLN A 93 19.24 -1.34 -9.37
CA GLN A 93 19.87 -0.02 -9.35
C GLN A 93 20.22 0.45 -7.93
N LEU A 94 19.32 0.18 -6.97
CA LEU A 94 19.41 0.65 -5.58
C LEU A 94 19.89 -0.46 -4.63
N GLY A 95 19.96 -1.70 -5.09
CA GLY A 95 20.28 -2.86 -4.25
C GLY A 95 19.08 -3.34 -3.42
N LYS A 96 19.36 -4.14 -2.39
CA LYS A 96 18.32 -4.65 -1.48
C LYS A 96 17.67 -3.48 -0.72
N PRO A 97 16.35 -3.52 -0.46
CA PRO A 97 15.71 -2.52 0.40
C PRO A 97 16.25 -2.64 1.83
N THR A 98 16.43 -1.50 2.49
CA THR A 98 16.91 -1.39 3.87
C THR A 98 15.84 -1.86 4.86
N GLY A 99 14.56 -1.56 4.56
CA GLY A 99 13.45 -1.84 5.48
C GLY A 99 12.14 -2.18 4.76
N PHE A 100 11.25 -2.82 5.52
CA PHE A 100 9.89 -3.12 5.11
C PHE A 100 8.93 -2.83 6.25
N PHE A 101 7.85 -2.11 5.96
CA PHE A 101 6.74 -1.99 6.90
C PHE A 101 5.40 -2.08 6.19
N THR A 102 4.35 -2.26 6.99
CA THR A 102 2.98 -2.24 6.50
C THR A 102 2.13 -1.24 7.27
N ILE A 103 1.23 -0.54 6.59
CA ILE A 103 0.23 0.34 7.21
C ILE A 103 -1.13 -0.32 7.02
N SER A 104 -1.80 -0.63 8.13
CA SER A 104 -3.15 -1.21 8.13
C SER A 104 -4.16 -0.15 8.51
N ALA A 105 -5.27 -0.06 7.77
CA ALA A 105 -6.38 0.78 8.18
C ALA A 105 -7.13 0.19 9.39
N ASN A 106 -7.52 1.06 10.31
CA ASN A 106 -8.41 0.75 11.44
C ASN A 106 -9.41 1.90 11.60
N GLU A 107 -10.30 1.99 10.62
CA GLU A 107 -11.18 3.14 10.39
C GLU A 107 -12.11 3.39 11.58
N ILE A 108 -12.58 2.32 12.24
CA ILE A 108 -13.45 2.38 13.43
C ILE A 108 -12.74 2.93 14.69
N LYS A 109 -11.42 3.11 14.64
CA LYS A 109 -10.64 3.65 15.77
C LYS A 109 -9.94 4.97 15.45
N TRP A 110 -10.21 5.59 14.30
CA TRP A 110 -9.58 6.85 13.92
C TRP A 110 -10.47 8.04 14.23
N PRO A 111 -10.23 8.80 15.32
CA PRO A 111 -11.17 9.82 15.78
C PRO A 111 -11.36 10.92 14.75
N LYS A 112 -10.29 11.36 14.06
CA LYS A 112 -10.38 12.35 12.98
C LYS A 112 -11.23 11.87 11.81
N LEU A 113 -11.06 10.62 11.38
CA LEU A 113 -11.88 10.04 10.31
C LEU A 113 -13.35 9.92 10.75
N LEU A 114 -13.60 9.41 11.95
CA LEU A 114 -14.94 9.27 12.48
C LEU A 114 -15.67 10.61 12.63
N LYS A 115 -14.97 11.68 13.01
CA LYS A 115 -15.55 13.04 13.04
C LYS A 115 -15.99 13.49 11.65
N ILE A 116 -15.17 13.23 10.64
CA ILE A 116 -15.50 13.54 9.24
C ILE A 116 -16.73 12.71 8.81
N LEU A 117 -16.70 11.39 9.00
CA LEU A 117 -17.80 10.51 8.60
C LEU A 117 -19.11 10.88 9.30
N HIS A 118 -19.06 11.18 10.59
CA HIS A 118 -20.22 11.63 11.36
C HIS A 118 -20.82 12.93 10.79
N GLY A 119 -19.97 13.91 10.44
CA GLY A 119 -20.43 15.16 9.83
C GLY A 119 -20.99 15.01 8.41
N LEU A 120 -20.68 13.91 7.71
CA LEU A 120 -21.20 13.60 6.38
C LEU A 120 -22.42 12.66 6.42
N SER A 121 -22.65 11.96 7.53
CA SER A 121 -23.74 11.00 7.70
C SER A 121 -25.06 11.72 7.98
N GLU A 122 -26.14 11.23 7.38
CA GLU A 122 -27.51 11.65 7.73
C GLU A 122 -28.03 10.88 8.96
N SER A 123 -27.55 9.65 9.14
CA SER A 123 -28.08 8.68 10.10
C SER A 123 -27.85 9.05 11.58
N PHE A 124 -26.91 9.95 11.86
CA PHE A 124 -26.52 10.34 13.23
C PHE A 124 -26.47 11.86 13.46
N LYS A 125 -27.10 12.67 12.60
CA LYS A 125 -27.05 14.15 12.69
C LYS A 125 -27.51 14.71 14.03
N ASP A 126 -28.46 14.05 14.68
CA ASP A 126 -29.04 14.51 15.94
C ASP A 126 -28.13 14.25 17.16
N ILE A 127 -27.04 13.51 16.97
CA ILE A 127 -26.09 13.18 18.05
C ILE A 127 -24.96 14.20 18.01
N HIS A 128 -24.88 15.09 19.00
CA HIS A 128 -23.70 15.92 19.17
C HIS A 128 -22.52 15.06 19.66
N VAL A 129 -21.45 14.99 18.87
CA VAL A 129 -20.29 14.14 19.14
C VAL A 129 -19.03 14.98 19.23
N GLU A 130 -18.54 15.21 20.44
CA GLU A 130 -17.24 15.86 20.67
C GLU A 130 -16.08 14.89 20.41
N ASP A 131 -16.20 13.63 20.84
CA ASP A 131 -15.27 12.54 20.53
C ASP A 131 -16.00 11.26 20.10
N PRO A 132 -16.00 10.94 18.79
CA PRO A 132 -16.66 9.75 18.27
C PRO A 132 -16.15 8.44 18.85
N LEU A 133 -14.93 8.37 19.40
CA LEU A 133 -14.44 7.15 20.04
C LEU A 133 -15.10 6.87 21.38
N VAL A 134 -15.46 7.93 22.11
CA VAL A 134 -16.06 7.87 23.44
C VAL A 134 -17.58 7.83 23.33
N ASN A 135 -18.16 8.69 22.49
CA ASN A 135 -19.61 8.84 22.39
C ASN A 135 -20.28 7.75 21.55
N LEU A 136 -19.58 7.14 20.58
CA LEU A 136 -20.16 6.13 19.69
C LEU A 136 -19.69 4.72 20.04
N ASN A 137 -20.64 3.81 20.14
CA ASN A 137 -20.34 2.39 20.31
C ASN A 137 -19.71 1.81 19.02
N ARG A 138 -19.14 0.61 19.12
CA ARG A 138 -18.45 -0.05 18.00
C ARG A 138 -19.35 -0.25 16.77
N SER A 139 -20.63 -0.56 16.97
CA SER A 139 -21.59 -0.80 15.89
C SER A 139 -21.88 0.49 15.12
N GLN A 140 -22.14 1.59 15.84
CA GLN A 140 -22.35 2.92 15.25
C GLN A 140 -21.13 3.38 14.45
N ARG A 141 -19.92 3.20 14.99
CA ARG A 141 -18.68 3.50 14.25
C ARG A 141 -18.51 2.64 13.01
N SER A 142 -18.87 1.37 13.08
CA SER A 142 -18.85 0.47 11.91
C SER A 142 -19.88 0.90 10.86
N HIS A 143 -21.05 1.39 11.27
CA HIS A 143 -22.06 1.91 10.36
C HIS A 143 -21.53 3.11 9.57
N LEU A 144 -20.95 4.10 10.25
CA LEU A 144 -20.35 5.28 9.61
C LEU A 144 -19.29 4.91 8.56
N VAL A 145 -18.43 3.92 8.85
CA VAL A 145 -17.40 3.44 7.92
C VAL A 145 -18.02 2.75 6.70
N ASN A 146 -19.08 1.98 6.89
CA ASN A 146 -19.77 1.25 5.81
C ASN A 146 -20.66 2.16 4.95
N GLU A 147 -21.20 3.23 5.53
CA GLU A 147 -22.02 4.23 4.84
C GLU A 147 -21.19 5.03 3.83
N ASP A 148 -19.93 5.31 4.14
CA ASP A 148 -19.03 6.09 3.27
C ASP A 148 -17.62 5.48 3.13
N PRO A 149 -17.49 4.37 2.38
CA PRO A 149 -16.21 3.72 2.15
C PRO A 149 -15.28 4.53 1.23
N VAL A 150 -15.84 5.47 0.45
CA VAL A 150 -15.06 6.33 -0.45
C VAL A 150 -14.22 7.30 0.37
N THR A 151 -14.83 7.98 1.36
CA THR A 151 -14.10 8.86 2.28
C THR A 151 -13.04 8.08 3.06
N CYS A 152 -13.34 6.86 3.50
CA CYS A 152 -12.35 5.99 4.15
C CYS A 152 -11.12 5.73 3.26
N CYS A 153 -11.33 5.39 1.99
CA CYS A 153 -10.24 5.16 1.04
C CYS A 153 -9.42 6.43 0.74
N VAL A 154 -10.10 7.58 0.56
CA VAL A 154 -9.43 8.87 0.32
C VAL A 154 -8.60 9.28 1.53
N TYR A 155 -9.13 9.11 2.74
CA TYR A 155 -8.44 9.41 3.98
C TYR A 155 -7.19 8.53 4.13
N PHE A 156 -7.31 7.22 3.91
CA PHE A 156 -6.17 6.31 3.97
C PHE A 156 -5.09 6.67 2.96
N ASN A 157 -5.47 6.96 1.70
CA ASN A 157 -4.51 7.37 0.68
C ASN A 157 -3.76 8.64 1.12
N LYS A 158 -4.48 9.65 1.62
CA LYS A 158 -3.87 10.89 2.09
C LYS A 158 -2.95 10.65 3.29
N LEU A 159 -3.31 9.76 4.21
CA LEU A 159 -2.50 9.37 5.35
C LEU A 159 -1.18 8.73 4.89
N VAL A 160 -1.25 7.74 3.98
CA VAL A 160 -0.05 7.08 3.42
C VAL A 160 0.84 8.10 2.70
N ASP A 161 0.27 8.93 1.82
CA ASP A 161 1.02 9.97 1.10
C ASP A 161 1.74 10.93 2.06
N THR A 162 1.06 11.32 3.15
CA THR A 162 1.60 12.25 4.14
C THR A 162 2.73 11.60 4.93
N ILE A 163 2.57 10.35 5.36
CA ILE A 163 3.64 9.58 6.02
C ILE A 163 4.86 9.47 5.11
N MET A 164 4.68 9.08 3.85
CA MET A 164 5.81 8.95 2.92
C MET A 164 6.50 10.28 2.68
N ALA A 165 5.75 11.38 2.53
CA ALA A 165 6.32 12.71 2.40
C ALA A 165 7.14 13.13 3.64
N MET A 166 6.64 12.85 4.84
CA MET A 166 7.37 13.10 6.09
C MET A 166 8.66 12.29 6.17
N LEU A 167 8.61 11.00 5.81
CA LEU A 167 9.77 10.11 5.83
C LEU A 167 10.84 10.47 4.78
N GLN A 168 10.45 11.09 3.66
CA GLN A 168 11.38 11.56 2.63
C GLN A 168 11.95 12.96 2.91
N ALA A 169 11.35 13.73 3.82
CA ALA A 169 11.71 15.13 4.05
C ALA A 169 13.13 15.27 4.62
N LYS A 170 13.91 16.23 4.12
CA LYS A 170 15.28 16.52 4.60
C LYS A 170 15.33 17.34 5.90
N MET A 171 14.21 17.47 6.60
CA MET A 171 14.07 18.39 7.73
C MET A 171 14.73 17.82 8.98
N THR A 172 15.20 18.69 9.87
CA THR A 172 15.81 18.33 11.16
C THR A 172 14.92 17.43 12.01
N TYR A 173 13.61 17.44 11.76
CA TYR A 173 12.60 16.65 12.46
C TYR A 173 12.04 15.48 11.62
N ASN A 174 12.81 14.97 10.64
CA ASN A 174 12.45 13.71 9.99
C ASN A 174 12.30 12.61 11.08
N PRO A 175 11.19 11.85 11.11
CA PRO A 175 11.00 10.80 12.11
C PRO A 175 12.10 9.73 12.14
N PHE A 176 12.79 9.51 11.02
CA PHE A 176 13.92 8.59 10.91
C PHE A 176 15.28 9.27 11.08
N GLY A 177 15.29 10.58 11.38
CA GLY A 177 16.51 11.37 11.59
C GLY A 177 17.50 11.21 10.44
N PRO A 178 18.71 10.66 10.69
CA PRO A 178 19.72 10.48 9.65
C PRO A 178 19.37 9.40 8.62
N TYR A 179 18.35 8.58 8.86
CA TYR A 179 17.94 7.48 7.97
C TYR A 179 16.70 7.83 7.13
N ARG A 180 16.61 9.05 6.61
CA ARG A 180 15.46 9.45 5.78
C ARG A 180 15.28 8.52 4.58
N VAL A 181 14.05 8.39 4.11
CA VAL A 181 13.73 7.58 2.93
C VAL A 181 14.22 8.28 1.66
N LEU A 182 15.08 7.61 0.89
CA LEU A 182 15.50 8.07 -0.44
C LEU A 182 14.47 7.63 -1.49
N ASP A 183 14.22 6.33 -1.53
CA ASP A 183 13.32 5.67 -2.46
C ASP A 183 12.41 4.69 -1.73
N TYR A 184 11.24 4.43 -2.31
CA TYR A 184 10.33 3.43 -1.77
C TYR A 184 9.50 2.77 -2.88
N PHE A 185 9.06 1.54 -2.61
CA PHE A 185 8.08 0.85 -3.42
C PHE A 185 6.83 0.60 -2.59
N LEU A 186 5.70 1.17 -3.02
CA LEU A 186 4.40 1.03 -2.37
C LEU A 186 3.48 0.09 -3.17
N ARG A 187 2.81 -0.80 -2.45
CA ARG A 187 1.71 -1.62 -2.95
C ARG A 187 0.53 -1.57 -1.99
N ILE A 188 -0.63 -1.17 -2.47
CA ILE A 188 -1.89 -1.28 -1.73
C ILE A 188 -2.55 -2.62 -2.04
N LYS A 189 -2.98 -3.32 -0.98
CA LYS A 189 -3.81 -4.52 -1.04
C LYS A 189 -5.03 -4.30 -0.17
N PHE A 190 -6.21 -4.67 -0.67
CA PHE A 190 -7.42 -4.70 0.15
C PHE A 190 -7.47 -6.03 0.90
N GLN A 191 -7.61 -5.97 2.22
CA GLN A 191 -7.79 -7.17 3.05
C GLN A 191 -9.20 -7.75 2.81
N HIS A 192 -9.43 -8.98 3.27
CA HIS A 192 -10.73 -9.66 3.13
C HIS A 192 -11.91 -8.88 3.76
N ARG A 193 -11.62 -7.92 4.65
CA ARG A 193 -12.61 -7.04 5.28
C ARG A 193 -12.91 -5.75 4.51
N GLY A 194 -12.32 -5.57 3.33
CA GLY A 194 -12.51 -4.38 2.50
C GLY A 194 -11.63 -3.17 2.88
N SER A 195 -10.90 -3.23 3.99
CA SER A 195 -9.98 -2.16 4.39
C SER A 195 -8.66 -2.20 3.59
N PRO A 196 -8.10 -1.04 3.22
CA PRO A 196 -6.82 -0.96 2.53
C PRO A 196 -5.65 -1.26 3.47
N HIS A 197 -4.62 -1.87 2.90
CA HIS A 197 -3.39 -2.23 3.59
C HIS A 197 -2.20 -1.95 2.67
N ALA A 198 -1.31 -1.09 3.12
CA ALA A 198 -0.11 -0.71 2.39
C ALA A 198 1.05 -1.62 2.75
N HIS A 199 1.74 -2.14 1.74
CA HIS A 199 3.05 -2.78 1.86
C HIS A 199 4.10 -1.83 1.29
N VAL A 200 5.12 -1.51 2.09
CA VAL A 200 6.13 -0.51 1.73
C VAL A 200 7.52 -1.11 1.88
N LEU A 201 8.29 -1.09 0.81
CA LEU A 201 9.74 -1.32 0.83
C LEU A 201 10.45 0.04 0.82
N LEU A 202 11.51 0.18 1.59
CA LEU A 202 12.25 1.43 1.74
C LEU A 202 13.74 1.25 1.42
N TRP A 203 14.33 2.27 0.82
CA TRP A 203 15.78 2.47 0.75
C TRP A 203 16.10 3.73 1.55
N LEU A 204 16.84 3.55 2.64
CA LEU A 204 17.15 4.63 3.58
C LEU A 204 18.50 5.25 3.27
N GLU A 205 18.63 6.53 3.60
CA GLU A 205 19.93 7.17 3.71
C GLU A 205 20.73 6.51 4.84
N ASN A 206 22.05 6.43 4.70
CA ASN A 206 22.93 5.76 5.66
C ASN A 206 22.62 4.27 5.92
N ASP A 207 22.11 3.53 4.92
CA ASP A 207 22.07 2.07 4.97
C ASP A 207 23.49 1.52 5.23
N PRO A 208 23.71 0.74 6.31
CA PRO A 208 25.03 0.35 6.76
C PRO A 208 25.79 -0.57 5.79
N HIS A 209 25.08 -1.30 4.90
CA HIS A 209 25.66 -2.23 3.93
C HIS A 209 26.75 -3.17 4.48
N GLU A 210 26.64 -3.55 5.75
CA GLU A 210 27.60 -4.44 6.41
C GLU A 210 27.52 -5.86 5.83
N LYS A 211 28.66 -6.55 5.78
CA LYS A 211 28.69 -7.98 5.46
C LYS A 211 27.95 -8.74 6.54
N ILE A 212 27.17 -9.74 6.13
CA ILE A 212 26.40 -10.58 7.05
C ILE A 212 27.37 -11.28 8.01
N SER A 213 27.24 -10.97 9.29
CA SER A 213 27.96 -11.62 10.39
C SER A 213 27.16 -11.38 11.69
N GLU A 214 27.54 -12.01 12.79
CA GLU A 214 26.95 -11.67 14.09
C GLU A 214 27.38 -10.27 14.59
N ASN A 215 28.47 -9.73 14.04
CA ASN A 215 29.02 -8.42 14.38
C ASN A 215 28.67 -7.39 13.31
N MET A 216 27.48 -6.80 13.42
CA MET A 216 26.98 -5.76 12.51
C MET A 216 26.58 -4.49 13.31
N PRO A 217 27.55 -3.77 13.89
CA PRO A 217 27.29 -2.69 14.83
C PRO A 217 26.48 -1.55 14.23
N LYS A 218 26.69 -1.17 12.96
CA LYS A 218 25.90 -0.10 12.33
C LYS A 218 24.47 -0.53 12.07
N THR A 219 24.26 -1.80 11.74
CA THR A 219 22.93 -2.38 11.57
C THR A 219 22.18 -2.45 12.90
N ILE A 220 22.86 -2.84 13.97
CA ILE A 220 22.30 -2.82 15.35
C ILE A 220 21.93 -1.39 15.75
N GLN A 221 22.78 -0.40 15.44
CA GLN A 221 22.49 1.01 15.70
C GLN A 221 21.24 1.47 14.94
N LEU A 222 21.16 1.21 13.64
CA LEU A 222 19.98 1.54 12.82
C LEU A 222 18.70 0.91 13.37
N LEU A 223 18.75 -0.36 13.78
CA LEU A 223 17.60 -1.04 14.40
C LEU A 223 17.21 -0.40 15.73
N THR A 224 18.19 -0.01 16.54
CA THR A 224 17.96 0.64 17.82
C THR A 224 17.33 2.02 17.63
N ASP A 225 17.85 2.80 16.69
CA ASP A 225 17.36 4.15 16.39
C ASP A 225 15.93 4.15 15.83
N LEU A 226 15.57 3.15 15.01
CA LEU A 226 14.29 3.12 14.30
C LEU A 226 13.20 2.27 14.97
N CYS A 227 13.58 1.21 15.70
CA CYS A 227 12.63 0.22 16.21
C CYS A 227 12.56 0.17 17.74
N SER A 228 13.56 0.68 18.47
CA SER A 228 13.51 0.67 19.93
C SER A 228 12.64 1.80 20.46
N MET A 229 11.82 1.50 21.47
CA MET A 229 10.92 2.46 22.10
C MET A 229 10.77 2.15 23.58
N SER A 230 10.80 3.17 24.42
CA SER A 230 10.49 3.01 25.84
C SER A 230 8.99 2.83 26.04
N ARG A 231 8.61 2.02 27.03
CA ARG A 231 7.21 1.91 27.46
C ARG A 231 6.63 3.26 27.87
N ASN A 232 7.45 4.14 28.44
CA ASN A 232 7.01 5.45 28.91
C ASN A 232 6.66 6.40 27.76
N ASP A 233 7.24 6.16 26.57
CA ASP A 233 7.01 6.98 25.38
C ASP A 233 5.79 6.52 24.57
N LEU A 234 5.20 5.37 24.94
CA LEU A 234 4.08 4.76 24.22
C LEU A 234 2.78 4.86 25.04
N PRO A 235 1.74 5.51 24.52
CA PRO A 235 0.42 5.55 25.17
C PRO A 235 -0.09 4.13 25.50
N GLY A 236 -0.70 3.95 26.68
CA GLY A 236 -1.02 2.62 27.22
C GLY A 236 -1.87 1.72 26.31
N GLU A 237 -2.80 2.28 25.55
CA GLU A 237 -3.61 1.52 24.58
C GLU A 237 -2.80 1.01 23.38
N LEU A 238 -1.75 1.73 22.97
CA LEU A 238 -0.87 1.33 21.87
C LEU A 238 0.13 0.27 22.32
N TYR A 239 0.59 0.33 23.57
CA TYR A 239 1.45 -0.69 24.16
C TYR A 239 0.81 -2.07 24.11
N ALA A 240 -0.50 -2.16 24.38
CA ALA A 240 -1.23 -3.42 24.30
C ALA A 240 -1.23 -4.07 22.90
N ASN A 241 -0.96 -3.31 21.83
CA ASN A 241 -0.81 -3.82 20.47
C ASN A 241 0.62 -4.29 20.14
N GLN A 242 1.61 -3.89 20.94
CA GLN A 242 3.00 -4.34 20.80
C GLN A 242 3.29 -5.62 21.58
N VAL A 243 2.37 -6.03 22.47
CA VAL A 243 2.48 -7.26 23.24
C VAL A 243 1.70 -8.38 22.55
N HIS A 244 2.39 -9.49 22.28
CA HIS A 244 1.75 -10.68 21.74
C HIS A 244 0.72 -11.24 22.73
N LYS A 245 -0.50 -11.45 22.24
CA LYS A 245 -1.56 -12.15 22.96
C LYS A 245 -1.86 -13.45 22.23
N HIS A 246 -1.81 -14.57 22.94
CA HIS A 246 -2.18 -15.84 22.33
C HIS A 246 -3.64 -15.78 21.87
N THR A 247 -3.83 -16.01 20.57
CA THR A 247 -5.14 -16.11 19.92
C THR A 247 -5.20 -17.45 19.18
N PHE A 248 -6.37 -17.81 18.66
CA PHE A 248 -6.55 -18.99 17.80
C PHE A 248 -5.52 -19.09 16.66
N THR A 249 -4.97 -17.97 16.19
CA THR A 249 -3.92 -17.97 15.16
C THR A 249 -2.62 -18.66 15.59
N CYS A 250 -2.35 -18.72 16.90
CA CYS A 250 -1.17 -19.35 17.49
C CYS A 250 -1.22 -20.89 17.41
N THR A 251 -2.41 -21.47 17.29
CA THR A 251 -2.64 -22.92 17.26
C THR A 251 -3.42 -23.33 16.01
N LYS A 252 -3.40 -22.47 14.98
CA LYS A 252 -4.27 -22.59 13.79
C LYS A 252 -4.07 -23.89 13.03
N ARG A 253 -2.89 -24.51 13.09
CA ARG A 253 -2.56 -25.76 12.40
C ARG A 253 -2.46 -26.94 13.37
N GLY A 254 -3.06 -26.81 14.56
CA GLY A 254 -3.03 -27.84 15.61
C GLY A 254 -1.75 -27.84 16.43
N GLU A 255 -0.96 -26.76 16.40
CA GLU A 255 0.22 -26.61 17.24
C GLU A 255 -0.19 -26.64 18.73
N THR A 256 0.53 -27.42 19.55
CA THR A 256 0.35 -27.48 21.02
C THR A 256 1.00 -26.30 21.74
N SER A 257 1.98 -25.68 21.08
CA SER A 257 2.66 -24.46 21.51
C SER A 257 2.39 -23.32 20.54
N CYS A 258 2.78 -22.11 20.91
CA CYS A 258 2.62 -20.96 20.02
C CYS A 258 3.37 -21.18 18.71
N ARG A 259 2.67 -21.17 17.58
CA ARG A 259 3.24 -21.24 16.22
C ARG A 259 4.36 -20.22 15.96
N PHE A 260 4.35 -19.09 16.67
CA PHE A 260 5.35 -18.04 16.55
C PHE A 260 6.54 -18.21 17.52
N GLY A 261 6.56 -19.25 18.37
CA GLY A 261 7.64 -19.48 19.34
C GLY A 261 7.65 -18.51 20.53
N ILE A 262 6.52 -17.84 20.82
CA ILE A 262 6.39 -16.87 21.92
C ILE A 262 5.93 -17.60 23.21
N PRO A 263 6.48 -17.27 24.40
CA PRO A 263 7.43 -16.18 24.67
C PRO A 263 8.84 -16.47 24.16
N TYR A 264 9.49 -15.42 23.67
CA TYR A 264 10.92 -15.46 23.41
C TYR A 264 11.68 -15.27 24.72
N TRP A 265 12.86 -15.88 24.84
CA TRP A 265 13.77 -15.59 25.94
C TRP A 265 14.16 -14.12 25.91
N PRO A 266 14.16 -13.42 27.05
CA PRO A 266 14.54 -12.02 27.10
C PRO A 266 15.99 -11.85 26.66
N MET A 267 16.24 -10.81 25.86
CA MET A 267 17.57 -10.44 25.38
C MET A 267 17.94 -9.11 26.02
N MET A 268 19.16 -9.02 26.57
CA MET A 268 19.63 -7.81 27.25
C MET A 268 19.92 -6.67 26.27
N GLU A 269 20.24 -7.00 25.02
CA GLU A 269 20.57 -6.05 23.96
C GLU A 269 20.12 -6.57 22.59
N THR A 270 20.00 -5.65 21.64
CA THR A 270 19.74 -5.97 20.23
C THR A 270 20.96 -6.67 19.64
N ARG A 271 20.77 -7.87 19.07
CA ARG A 271 21.85 -8.63 18.44
C ARG A 271 21.42 -9.26 17.12
N VAL A 272 22.39 -9.52 16.26
CA VAL A 272 22.19 -10.35 15.05
C VAL A 272 22.42 -11.80 15.43
N LEU A 273 21.49 -12.67 15.04
CA LEU A 273 21.61 -14.12 15.16
C LEU A 273 21.72 -14.70 13.76
N LEU A 274 22.73 -15.53 13.52
CA LEU A 274 22.82 -16.33 12.30
C LEU A 274 22.24 -17.72 12.55
N PRO A 275 21.51 -18.30 11.58
CA PRO A 275 20.98 -19.66 11.67
C PRO A 275 22.09 -20.71 11.65
#